data_AF-A0A3M8U159-F1
#
_entry.id   AF-A0A3M8U159-F1
#
_cell.length_a   1.000
_cell.length_b   1.000
_cell.length_c   1.000
_cell.angle_alpha   90.00
_cell.angle_beta   90.00
_cell.angle_gamma   90.00
#
_symmetry.space_group_name_H-M   'P 1'
#
loop_
_entity.id
_entity.type
_entity.pdbx_description
1 polymer ?
#
loop_
_entity_poly.entity_id
_entity_poly.type
_entity_poly.pdbx_seq_one_letter_code
_entity_poly.pdbx_strand_id
1 'polypeptide(L)'
;VGDGPPSGPEPRPAEHAALTAEAGRALRAAVRGLPGRCPRLLGTMLSRPELTYREIAGELGISQGSLGPVRSRCLGCLRRMLTAEVAAPEPWGKER
;
A
#
# COMPACT_ATOMS: atom_id res chain seq x y z
N VAL A 1 33.30 -17.21 13.48
CA VAL A 1 32.37 -16.04 13.40
C VAL A 1 32.68 -15.34 12.10
N GLY A 2 31.91 -15.33 11.04
CA GLY A 2 30.60 -15.88 10.71
C GLY A 2 30.34 -15.37 9.29
N ASP A 3 30.87 -16.07 8.29
CA ASP A 3 30.70 -15.76 6.86
C ASP A 3 29.33 -16.31 6.45
N GLY A 4 28.30 -15.47 6.56
CA GLY A 4 26.97 -15.79 6.04
C GLY A 4 27.02 -15.82 4.52
N PRO A 5 26.28 -16.72 3.84
CA PRO A 5 26.34 -16.84 2.39
C PRO A 5 26.00 -15.50 1.72
N PRO A 6 26.62 -15.17 0.57
CA PRO A 6 26.32 -13.94 -0.14
C PRO A 6 24.82 -13.92 -0.46
N SER A 7 24.16 -12.85 -0.02
CA SER A 7 22.81 -12.50 -0.47
C SER A 7 22.77 -12.61 -1.99
N GLY A 8 21.70 -13.22 -2.52
CA GLY A 8 21.57 -13.56 -3.94
C GLY A 8 21.76 -12.36 -4.89
N PRO A 9 21.78 -12.59 -6.21
CA PRO A 9 22.08 -11.54 -7.17
C PRO A 9 21.11 -10.35 -7.01
N GLU A 10 21.67 -9.16 -6.83
CA GLU A 10 20.91 -7.91 -6.80
C GLU A 10 20.12 -7.76 -8.12
N PRO A 11 18.83 -7.40 -8.06
CA PRO A 11 17.99 -7.32 -9.24
C PRO A 11 18.55 -6.29 -10.22
N ARG A 12 18.59 -6.66 -11.50
CA ARG A 12 19.02 -5.77 -12.58
C ARG A 12 18.07 -4.57 -12.67
N PRO A 13 18.48 -3.41 -13.22
CA PRO A 13 17.65 -2.21 -13.27
C PRO A 13 16.24 -2.43 -13.86
N ALA A 14 16.12 -3.28 -14.87
CA ALA A 14 14.83 -3.64 -15.47
C ALA A 14 13.95 -4.50 -14.54
N GLU A 15 14.55 -5.44 -13.81
CA GLU A 15 13.84 -6.28 -12.83
C GLU A 15 13.37 -5.43 -11.65
N HIS A 16 14.22 -4.52 -11.15
CA HIS A 16 13.85 -3.59 -10.08
C HIS A 16 12.69 -2.67 -10.49
N ALA A 17 12.72 -2.14 -11.72
CA ALA A 17 11.61 -1.35 -12.25
C ALA A 17 10.31 -2.16 -12.37
N ALA A 18 10.39 -3.42 -12.83
CA ALA A 18 9.25 -4.31 -12.92
C ALA A 18 8.65 -4.62 -11.54
N LEU A 19 9.49 -4.93 -10.54
CA LEU A 19 9.07 -5.17 -9.16
C LEU A 19 8.41 -3.92 -8.54
N THR A 20 8.97 -2.74 -8.78
CA THR A 20 8.39 -1.47 -8.30
C THR A 20 7.02 -1.20 -8.93
N ALA A 21 6.88 -1.47 -10.23
CA ALA A 21 5.62 -1.31 -10.94
C ALA A 21 4.56 -2.29 -10.42
N GLU A 22 4.94 -3.53 -10.16
CA GLU A 22 4.06 -4.56 -9.58
C GLU A 22 3.63 -4.20 -8.16
N ALA A 23 4.57 -3.83 -7.29
CA ALA A 23 4.26 -3.36 -5.94
C ALA A 23 3.29 -2.17 -5.96
N GLY A 24 3.47 -1.24 -6.90
CA GLY A 24 2.55 -0.12 -7.11
C GLY A 24 1.14 -0.56 -7.56
N ARG A 25 1.03 -1.56 -8.44
CA ARG A 25 -0.26 -2.12 -8.86
C ARG A 25 -0.97 -2.82 -7.69
N ALA A 26 -0.26 -3.66 -6.94
CA ALA A 26 -0.77 -4.35 -5.77
C ALA A 26 -1.24 -3.37 -4.69
N LEU A 27 -0.47 -2.33 -4.39
CA LEU A 27 -0.85 -1.28 -3.44
C LEU A 27 -2.14 -0.56 -3.87
N ARG A 28 -2.24 -0.16 -5.15
CA ARG A 28 -3.46 0.48 -5.67
C ARG A 28 -4.66 -0.45 -5.60
N ALA A 29 -4.49 -1.75 -5.83
CA ALA A 29 -5.55 -2.73 -5.68
C ALA A 29 -6.02 -2.85 -4.22
N ALA A 30 -5.08 -2.96 -3.27
CA ALA A 30 -5.40 -3.00 -1.85
C ALA A 30 -6.14 -1.73 -1.40
N VAL A 31 -5.70 -0.54 -1.84
CA VAL A 31 -6.36 0.73 -1.50
C VAL A 31 -7.81 0.77 -2.00
N ARG A 32 -8.10 0.23 -3.19
CA ARG A 32 -9.48 0.14 -3.71
C ARG A 32 -10.38 -0.77 -2.87
N GLY A 33 -9.83 -1.77 -2.19
CA GLY A 33 -10.57 -2.68 -1.30
C GLY A 33 -10.86 -2.14 0.10
N LEU A 34 -10.35 -0.95 0.46
CA LEU A 34 -10.53 -0.41 1.81
C LEU A 34 -11.98 0.01 2.10
N PRO A 35 -12.43 -0.10 3.36
CA PRO A 35 -13.79 0.29 3.72
C PRO A 35 -13.99 1.81 3.79
N GLY A 36 -15.22 2.25 3.50
CA GLY A 36 -15.69 3.61 3.69
C GLY A 36 -14.94 4.66 2.86
N ARG A 37 -14.54 5.78 3.47
CA ARG A 37 -13.86 6.90 2.79
C ARG A 37 -12.36 6.70 2.53
N CYS A 38 -11.79 5.59 2.97
CA CYS A 38 -10.34 5.35 2.91
C CYS A 38 -9.76 5.16 1.51
N PRO A 39 -10.44 4.48 0.55
CA PRO A 39 -9.98 4.42 -0.83
C PRO A 39 -9.82 5.81 -1.46
N ARG A 40 -10.76 6.71 -1.19
CA ARG A 40 -10.72 8.07 -1.74
C ARG A 40 -9.53 8.86 -1.20
N LEU A 41 -9.31 8.87 0.11
CA LEU A 41 -8.18 9.59 0.71
C LEU A 41 -6.82 9.06 0.23
N LEU A 42 -6.59 7.75 0.37
CA LEU A 42 -5.29 7.17 0.00
C LEU A 42 -5.09 7.15 -1.51
N GLY A 43 -6.17 6.98 -2.29
CA GLY A 43 -6.15 7.09 -3.74
C GLY A 43 -5.70 8.48 -4.20
N THR A 44 -6.28 9.55 -3.63
CA THR A 44 -5.85 10.93 -3.94
C THR A 44 -4.38 11.14 -3.61
N MET A 45 -3.91 10.70 -2.43
CA MET A 45 -2.50 10.84 -2.04
C MET A 45 -1.53 10.07 -2.95
N LEU A 46 -1.94 8.89 -3.45
CA LEU A 46 -1.12 8.08 -4.34
C LEU A 46 -1.09 8.59 -5.78
N SER A 47 -2.21 9.12 -6.27
CA SER A 47 -2.34 9.58 -7.65
C SER A 47 -1.94 11.04 -7.84
N ARG A 48 -1.95 11.84 -6.77
CA ARG A 48 -1.70 13.29 -6.81
C ARG A 48 -0.72 13.71 -5.71
N PRO A 49 0.55 13.27 -5.76
CA PRO A 49 1.56 13.57 -4.74
C PRO A 49 1.89 15.07 -4.64
N GLU A 50 1.55 15.86 -5.66
CA GLU A 50 1.75 17.31 -5.72
C GLU A 50 0.77 18.10 -4.83
N LEU A 51 -0.34 17.50 -4.42
CA LEU A 51 -1.36 18.21 -3.64
C LEU A 51 -0.92 18.49 -2.21
N THR A 52 -1.25 19.69 -1.75
CA THR A 52 -1.10 20.07 -0.35
C THR A 52 -2.17 19.41 0.52
N TYR A 53 -1.91 19.33 1.82
CA TYR A 53 -2.89 18.86 2.81
C TYR A 53 -4.20 19.64 2.77
N ARG A 54 -4.15 20.96 2.48
CA ARG A 54 -5.34 21.81 2.37
C ARG A 54 -6.19 21.44 1.16
N GLU A 55 -5.57 21.22 0.01
CA GLU A 55 -6.26 20.83 -1.22
C GLU A 55 -6.89 19.44 -1.07
N ILE A 56 -6.16 18.47 -0.51
CA ILE A 56 -6.71 17.14 -0.22
C ILE A 56 -7.91 17.23 0.73
N ALA A 57 -7.82 18.03 1.79
CA ALA A 57 -8.92 18.22 2.73
C ALA A 57 -10.15 18.86 2.04
N GLY A 58 -9.94 19.85 1.17
CA GLY A 58 -10.97 20.48 0.36
C GLY A 58 -11.67 19.51 -0.59
N GLU A 59 -10.90 18.73 -1.34
CA GLU A 59 -11.41 17.68 -2.24
C GLU A 59 -12.27 16.66 -1.48
N LEU A 60 -11.86 16.30 -0.26
CA LEU A 60 -12.56 15.33 0.59
C LEU A 60 -13.74 15.94 1.37
N GLY A 61 -13.93 17.26 1.36
CA GLY A 61 -14.97 17.94 2.13
C GLY A 61 -14.79 17.82 3.64
N ILE A 62 -13.55 17.77 4.13
CA ILE A 62 -13.23 17.69 5.57
C ILE A 62 -12.37 18.87 6.01
N SER A 63 -12.32 19.13 7.31
CA SER A 63 -11.39 20.14 7.83
C SER A 63 -9.94 19.68 7.64
N GLN A 64 -9.03 20.61 7.37
CA GLN A 64 -7.60 20.32 7.31
C GLN A 64 -7.10 19.65 8.60
N GLY A 65 -7.61 20.08 9.77
CA GLY A 65 -7.26 19.49 11.07
C GLY A 65 -7.70 18.03 11.22
N SER A 66 -8.77 17.62 10.54
CA SER A 66 -9.25 16.24 10.54
C SER A 66 -8.45 15.31 9.61
N LEU A 67 -7.67 15.84 8.66
CA LEU A 67 -6.97 15.03 7.66
C LEU A 67 -5.95 14.07 8.28
N GLY A 68 -5.22 14.50 9.31
CA GLY A 68 -4.26 13.67 10.05
C GLY A 68 -4.89 12.42 10.69
N PRO A 69 -5.87 12.58 11.60
CA PRO A 69 -6.59 11.46 12.21
C PRO A 69 -7.24 10.52 11.19
N VAL A 70 -7.84 11.06 10.11
CA VAL A 70 -8.44 10.23 9.06
C VAL A 70 -7.38 9.42 8.31
N ARG A 71 -6.23 10.03 7.96
CA ARG A 71 -5.10 9.34 7.33
C ARG A 71 -4.59 8.20 8.21
N SER A 72 -4.38 8.46 9.50
CA SER A 72 -3.93 7.44 10.46
C SER A 72 -4.90 6.24 10.50
N ARG A 73 -6.21 6.50 10.63
CA ARG A 73 -7.24 5.46 10.60
C ARG A 73 -7.19 4.64 9.31
N CYS A 74 -7.08 5.30 8.15
CA CYS A 74 -7.08 4.63 6.85
C CYS A 74 -5.83 3.79 6.60
N LEU A 75 -4.64 4.29 6.98
CA LEU A 75 -3.41 3.50 6.97
C LEU A 75 -3.49 2.30 7.92
N GLY A 76 -4.12 2.47 9.09
CA GLY A 76 -4.39 1.38 10.02
C GLY A 76 -5.28 0.28 9.43
N CYS A 77 -6.33 0.65 8.67
CA CYS A 77 -7.15 -0.32 7.93
C CYS A 77 -6.33 -1.05 6.87
N LEU A 78 -5.54 -0.33 6.09
CA LEU A 78 -4.70 -0.92 5.04
C LEU A 78 -3.69 -1.90 5.60
N ARG A 79 -3.00 -1.53 6.69
CA ARG A 79 -2.06 -2.43 7.35
C ARG A 79 -2.74 -3.73 7.81
N ARG A 80 -3.89 -3.65 8.48
CA ARG A 80 -4.61 -4.86 8.93
C ARG A 80 -5.02 -5.77 7.78
N MET A 81 -5.50 -5.19 6.68
CA MET A 81 -5.91 -5.95 5.50
C MET A 81 -4.71 -6.65 4.86
N LEU A 82 -3.61 -5.94 4.64
CA LEU A 82 -2.39 -6.53 4.08
C LEU A 82 -1.76 -7.59 5.00
N THR A 83 -1.79 -7.40 6.32
CA THR A 83 -1.33 -8.41 7.26
C THR A 83 -2.19 -9.68 7.20
N ALA A 84 -3.51 -9.56 7.00
CA ALA A 84 -4.40 -10.71 6.84
C ALA A 84 -4.11 -11.48 5.55
N GLU A 85 -3.89 -10.77 4.42
CA GLU A 85 -3.54 -11.40 3.13
C GLU A 85 -2.21 -12.16 3.21
N VAL A 86 -1.17 -11.57 3.82
CA VAL A 86 0.14 -12.23 3.96
C VAL A 86 0.10 -13.40 4.94
N ALA A 87 -0.74 -13.31 5.99
CA ALA A 87 -0.89 -14.37 6.98
C ALA A 87 -1.82 -15.51 6.53
N ALA A 88 -2.54 -15.35 5.42
CA ALA A 88 -3.27 -16.44 4.80
C ALA A 88 -2.28 -17.27 3.94
N PRO A 89 -1.83 -18.45 4.40
CA PRO A 89 -1.20 -19.38 3.47
C PRO A 89 -2.25 -19.75 2.43
N GLU A 90 -1.92 -19.58 1.15
CA GLU A 90 -2.72 -20.16 0.07
C GLU A 90 -2.97 -21.64 0.38
N PRO A 91 -4.23 -22.12 0.31
CA PRO A 91 -4.50 -23.55 0.40
C PRO A 91 -4.13 -24.18 -0.94
N TRP A 92 -2.84 -24.36 -1.19
CA TRP A 92 -2.39 -25.14 -2.34
C TRP A 92 -2.87 -26.59 -2.16
N GLY A 93 -3.78 -26.97 -3.05
CA GLY A 93 -4.52 -28.21 -3.06
C GLY A 93 -3.65 -29.43 -3.23
N LYS A 94 -4.05 -30.50 -2.55
CA LYS A 94 -3.54 -31.86 -2.69
C LYS A 94 -3.76 -32.35 -4.13
N GLU A 95 -2.68 -32.70 -4.81
CA GLU A 95 -2.74 -33.57 -5.99
C GLU A 95 -3.23 -34.96 -5.53
N ARG A 96 -4.14 -35.54 -6.32
CA ARG A 96 -4.83 -36.81 -6.03
C ARG A 96 -4.18 -37.93 -6.82
#